data_AF-A0A6M3L6D2-F1
#
_entry.id   AF-A0A6M3L6D2-F1
#
_cell.length_a   1.000
_cell.length_b   1.000
_cell.length_c   1.000
_cell.angle_alpha   90.00
_cell.angle_beta   90.00
_cell.angle_gamma   90.00
#
_symmetry.space_group_name_H-M   'P 1'
#
loop_
_entity.id
_entity.type
_entity.pdbx_description
1 polymer ?
#
loop_
_entity_poly.entity_id
_entity_poly.type
_entity_poly.pdbx_seq_one_letter_code
_entity_poly.pdbx_strand_id
1 'polypeptide(L)'
;MPPRVRHPLTDVERVRLFKRDAPAHINAKQLTVEIGDETLAGFDPSFTVRAWNDTSCKVTLTNATHPVRGIAPLKDTLNEQKRVRIVRANLEHSLYAKPLDDNDDKNAFEWEIILKQKPATNVFEYELHADNLTFHYQAALTQEQIDDGATRLDNVVGSYAVYHKTKQWTRWNPDGTVDDYKTGKAFHIYRPEAVDANGKKIWCELFIDADAHVFRVTVPQAFLDSAVYPVIIDPTWGSTAEGATGLSGSLYMRAYRIAGVAGTVTDWHAYTRDAVYQDAYRIALYTDTTPTEPLNLIDTGDVNTISGTSNQWGTGAIDASISSGSNYWAAHIQRIVDGPDIAYDDVAGTDYDSQRTTDGGGWSWDTFPDPAECSGSASERKLSIYFDYTASGGVTVTPDPISFVARTDEPTVIKGSITVTPASISTVMRTDDPTVVKGSVSVTPDPVSVVMSTGDPVVVVGSLSITPDAVSVVMSTGDPTVVVGSISITPDAISCVITTGDPTVVTGSLTITPDAISCVIEVVQPTVVQNVLVTP
;
A
#
# COMPACT_ATOMS: atom_id res chain seq x y z
N MET A 1 33.76 -49.70 -21.95
CA MET A 1 33.46 -48.38 -22.56
C MET A 1 34.69 -47.51 -22.40
N PRO A 2 35.17 -46.80 -23.44
CA PRO A 2 36.32 -45.90 -23.26
C PRO A 2 35.87 -44.62 -22.52
N PRO A 3 36.78 -43.91 -21.84
CA PRO A 3 36.45 -42.68 -21.12
C PRO A 3 36.11 -41.57 -22.12
N ARG A 4 34.98 -40.88 -21.93
CA ARG A 4 34.66 -39.67 -22.71
C ARG A 4 35.62 -38.55 -22.33
N VAL A 5 36.48 -38.17 -23.27
CA VAL A 5 37.26 -36.93 -23.23
C VAL A 5 36.30 -35.75 -23.35
N ARG A 6 36.22 -34.88 -22.34
CA ARG A 6 35.55 -33.58 -22.47
C ARG A 6 36.50 -32.67 -23.27
N HIS A 7 36.11 -32.33 -24.49
CA HIS A 7 36.77 -31.26 -25.24
C HIS A 7 36.46 -29.91 -24.58
N PRO A 8 37.46 -29.03 -24.40
CA PRO A 8 37.21 -27.64 -24.02
C PRO A 8 36.53 -26.93 -25.19
N LEU A 9 35.38 -26.30 -24.94
CA LEU A 9 34.65 -25.52 -25.94
C LEU A 9 35.51 -24.35 -26.42
N THR A 10 35.53 -24.13 -27.73
CA THR A 10 36.34 -23.06 -28.35
C THR A 10 35.64 -21.71 -28.26
N ASP A 11 36.40 -20.60 -28.31
CA ASP A 11 35.88 -19.23 -28.17
C ASP A 11 34.84 -18.82 -29.22
N VAL A 12 34.71 -19.57 -30.32
CA VAL A 12 33.72 -19.34 -31.39
C VAL A 12 32.37 -20.00 -31.08
N GLU A 13 32.32 -20.99 -30.18
CA GLU A 13 31.07 -21.59 -29.69
C GLU A 13 30.44 -20.79 -28.53
N ARG A 14 31.14 -19.75 -28.03
CA ARG A 14 30.65 -18.83 -27.00
C ARG A 14 29.70 -17.74 -27.52
N VAL A 15 29.46 -17.67 -28.83
CA VAL A 15 28.62 -16.64 -29.46
C VAL A 15 27.66 -17.27 -30.49
N ARG A 16 26.73 -18.08 -30.01
CA ARG A 16 25.43 -18.31 -30.67
C ARG A 16 24.32 -18.21 -29.63
N LEU A 17 24.20 -17.02 -29.05
CA LEU A 17 23.12 -16.71 -28.11
C LEU A 17 22.06 -15.93 -28.88
N PHE A 18 21.04 -16.69 -29.25
CA PHE A 18 19.65 -16.30 -29.52
C PHE A 18 19.45 -14.94 -30.19
N LYS A 19 19.08 -15.00 -31.48
CA LYS A 19 18.29 -13.95 -32.10
C LYS A 19 17.06 -13.71 -31.22
N ARG A 20 16.97 -12.53 -30.61
CA ARG A 20 15.70 -11.80 -30.40
C ARG A 20 14.60 -12.65 -29.75
N ASP A 21 14.85 -13.14 -28.53
CA ASP A 21 13.82 -13.73 -27.70
C ASP A 21 13.34 -12.68 -26.69
N ALA A 22 12.02 -12.61 -26.52
CA ALA A 22 11.33 -11.68 -25.64
C ALA A 22 11.87 -11.71 -24.19
N PRO A 23 11.63 -10.63 -23.42
CA PRO A 23 11.78 -10.59 -21.96
C PRO A 23 11.24 -11.84 -21.25
N ALA A 24 11.84 -12.18 -20.11
CA ALA A 24 11.44 -13.32 -19.30
C ALA A 24 10.63 -12.85 -18.09
N HIS A 25 9.44 -13.44 -17.92
CA HIS A 25 8.62 -13.24 -16.73
C HIS A 25 8.75 -14.40 -15.75
N ILE A 26 8.87 -14.06 -14.46
CA ILE A 26 8.73 -15.00 -13.34
C ILE A 26 7.53 -14.55 -12.50
N ASN A 27 6.58 -15.45 -12.29
CA ASN A 27 5.45 -15.23 -11.38
C ASN A 27 5.78 -15.90 -10.04
N ALA A 28 6.00 -15.09 -9.01
CA ALA A 28 6.49 -15.52 -7.71
C ALA A 28 5.59 -14.94 -6.60
N LYS A 29 4.73 -15.74 -5.96
CA LYS A 29 3.82 -15.37 -4.85
C LYS A 29 3.22 -13.95 -5.00
N GLN A 30 2.34 -13.74 -5.98
CA GLN A 30 1.71 -12.42 -6.30
C GLN A 30 2.68 -11.33 -6.85
N LEU A 31 3.96 -11.62 -6.99
CA LEU A 31 4.92 -10.75 -7.67
C LEU A 31 5.04 -11.09 -9.15
N THR A 32 5.14 -10.04 -9.95
CA THR A 32 5.59 -10.11 -11.34
C THR A 32 7.03 -9.66 -11.40
N VAL A 33 7.93 -10.53 -11.86
CA VAL A 33 9.34 -10.19 -12.07
C VAL A 33 9.65 -10.20 -13.55
N GLU A 34 10.13 -9.06 -14.04
CA GLU A 34 10.66 -8.86 -15.38
C GLU A 34 12.19 -8.95 -15.31
N ILE A 35 12.83 -9.72 -16.19
CA ILE A 35 14.28 -9.77 -16.31
C ILE A 35 14.68 -9.22 -17.67
N GLY A 36 15.48 -8.17 -17.68
CA GLY A 36 15.71 -7.37 -18.88
C GLY A 36 14.99 -6.03 -18.84
N ASP A 37 14.87 -5.45 -20.03
CA ASP A 37 13.97 -4.34 -20.32
C ASP A 37 13.34 -4.65 -21.68
N GLU A 38 12.02 -4.87 -21.69
CA GLU A 38 11.28 -5.25 -22.89
C GLU A 38 11.32 -4.18 -23.99
N THR A 39 11.58 -2.94 -23.60
CA THR A 39 11.48 -1.76 -24.46
C THR A 39 12.79 -1.44 -25.19
N LEU A 40 13.90 -2.08 -24.79
CA LEU A 40 15.22 -1.85 -25.35
C LEU A 40 15.59 -2.85 -26.46
N ALA A 41 16.32 -2.36 -27.48
CA ALA A 41 16.77 -3.19 -28.60
C ALA A 41 17.89 -4.19 -28.24
N GLY A 42 18.42 -4.12 -27.02
CA GLY A 42 19.43 -5.02 -26.46
C GLY A 42 19.10 -5.39 -25.02
N PHE A 43 19.66 -6.50 -24.52
CA PHE A 43 19.37 -6.97 -23.18
C PHE A 43 19.99 -6.04 -22.11
N ASP A 44 19.11 -5.47 -21.29
CA ASP A 44 19.46 -4.76 -20.07
C ASP A 44 19.71 -5.77 -18.93
N PRO A 45 20.91 -5.87 -18.36
CA PRO A 45 21.17 -6.76 -17.24
C PRO A 45 20.56 -6.18 -15.96
N SER A 46 19.25 -6.28 -15.83
CA SER A 46 18.47 -5.82 -14.69
C SER A 46 17.32 -6.78 -14.40
N PHE A 47 16.67 -6.63 -13.25
CA PHE A 47 15.35 -7.18 -13.01
C PHE A 47 14.44 -6.14 -12.37
N THR A 48 13.13 -6.24 -12.61
CA THR A 48 12.12 -5.37 -12.01
C THR A 48 11.06 -6.22 -11.33
N VAL A 49 10.86 -6.00 -10.03
CA VAL A 49 9.83 -6.66 -9.21
C VAL A 49 8.63 -5.74 -9.07
N ARG A 50 7.42 -6.27 -9.27
CA ARG A 50 6.14 -5.54 -9.11
C ARG A 50 5.18 -6.38 -8.29
N ALA A 51 4.60 -5.81 -7.24
CA ALA A 51 3.50 -6.42 -6.48
C ALA A 51 2.14 -6.06 -7.11
N TRP A 52 2.02 -4.81 -7.55
CA TRP A 52 0.88 -4.27 -8.28
C TRP A 52 1.35 -3.48 -9.51
N ASN A 53 0.42 -3.18 -10.42
CA ASN A 53 0.72 -2.51 -11.70
C ASN A 53 1.34 -1.11 -11.55
N ASP A 54 1.10 -0.44 -10.42
CA ASP A 54 1.58 0.90 -10.12
C ASP A 54 2.83 0.93 -9.22
N THR A 55 3.38 -0.25 -8.88
CA THR A 55 4.64 -0.36 -8.12
C THR A 55 5.75 -0.90 -8.99
N SER A 56 6.97 -0.45 -8.74
CA SER A 56 8.15 -0.99 -9.39
C SER A 56 9.34 -0.97 -8.44
N CYS A 57 10.19 -2.00 -8.49
CA CYS A 57 11.51 -2.00 -7.88
C CYS A 57 12.49 -2.64 -8.86
N LYS A 58 13.30 -1.82 -9.51
CA LYS A 58 14.27 -2.21 -10.52
C LYS A 58 15.67 -2.26 -9.92
N VAL A 59 16.38 -3.36 -10.11
CA VAL A 59 17.80 -3.52 -9.74
C VAL A 59 18.63 -3.71 -11.00
N THR A 60 19.59 -2.83 -11.20
CA THR A 60 20.55 -2.91 -12.31
C THR A 60 21.75 -3.76 -11.89
N LEU A 61 21.96 -4.88 -12.59
CA LEU A 61 23.00 -5.85 -12.28
C LEU A 61 24.37 -5.46 -12.84
N THR A 62 24.46 -4.41 -13.65
CA THR A 62 25.72 -3.77 -14.07
C THR A 62 26.17 -2.67 -13.12
N ASN A 63 27.44 -2.70 -12.72
CA ASN A 63 28.10 -1.53 -12.15
C ASN A 63 29.47 -1.32 -12.82
N ALA A 64 30.08 -0.14 -12.60
CA ALA A 64 31.35 0.25 -13.19
C ALA A 64 32.55 -0.68 -12.87
N THR A 65 32.50 -1.41 -11.75
CA THR A 65 33.52 -2.39 -11.31
C THR A 65 33.35 -3.79 -11.94
N HIS A 66 32.24 -4.07 -12.63
CA HIS A 66 31.93 -5.39 -13.20
C HIS A 66 31.40 -5.33 -14.64
N PRO A 67 32.24 -5.02 -15.65
CA PRO A 67 31.81 -4.93 -17.05
C PRO A 67 31.29 -6.28 -17.58
N VAL A 68 30.15 -6.26 -18.26
CA VAL A 68 29.51 -7.43 -18.88
C VAL A 68 30.31 -7.87 -20.11
N ARG A 69 30.71 -9.15 -20.17
CA ARG A 69 31.40 -9.76 -21.33
C ARG A 69 30.60 -10.84 -22.06
N GLY A 70 29.29 -10.91 -21.82
CA GLY A 70 28.39 -11.83 -22.52
C GLY A 70 27.10 -12.01 -21.72
N ILE A 71 25.99 -12.14 -22.44
CA ILE A 71 24.67 -12.42 -21.87
C ILE A 71 24.24 -13.75 -22.45
N ALA A 72 24.08 -14.76 -21.59
CA ALA A 72 23.64 -16.09 -21.99
C ALA A 72 22.36 -16.46 -21.25
N PRO A 73 21.16 -16.22 -21.80
CA PRO A 73 19.96 -16.85 -21.30
C PRO A 73 20.11 -18.37 -21.52
N LEU A 74 20.64 -19.06 -20.51
CA LEU A 74 20.58 -20.50 -20.43
C LEU A 74 19.27 -20.82 -19.71
N LYS A 75 18.30 -21.35 -20.45
CA LYS A 75 17.31 -22.27 -19.85
C LYS A 75 18.11 -23.45 -19.31
N ASP A 76 18.51 -23.38 -18.05
CA ASP A 76 19.10 -24.53 -17.39
C ASP A 76 17.96 -25.46 -17.00
N THR A 77 17.91 -26.65 -17.60
CA THR A 77 17.01 -27.74 -17.22
C THR A 77 17.59 -28.62 -16.11
N LEU A 78 18.62 -28.17 -15.39
CA LEU A 78 18.95 -28.79 -14.11
C LEU A 78 17.73 -28.67 -13.18
N ASN A 79 17.09 -29.81 -12.93
CA ASN A 79 15.95 -29.99 -12.02
C ASN A 79 14.62 -29.34 -12.48
N GLU A 80 14.39 -29.19 -13.80
CA GLU A 80 13.13 -28.65 -14.39
C GLU A 80 12.79 -27.18 -14.02
N GLN A 81 13.62 -26.50 -13.22
CA GLN A 81 13.39 -25.14 -12.76
C GLN A 81 13.88 -24.11 -13.80
N LYS A 82 13.02 -23.21 -14.26
CA LYS A 82 13.40 -22.13 -15.19
C LYS A 82 14.25 -21.09 -14.44
N ARG A 83 15.52 -20.97 -14.82
CA ARG A 83 16.45 -19.94 -14.30
C ARG A 83 16.93 -19.04 -15.44
N VAL A 84 17.22 -17.78 -15.12
CA VAL A 84 17.94 -16.84 -16.02
C VAL A 84 19.31 -16.58 -15.43
N ARG A 85 20.36 -16.76 -16.24
CA ARG A 85 21.76 -16.62 -15.80
C ARG A 85 22.43 -15.45 -16.52
N ILE A 86 23.03 -14.54 -15.77
CA ILE A 86 23.85 -13.45 -16.31
C ILE A 86 25.29 -13.72 -15.92
N VAL A 87 26.04 -14.28 -16.86
CA VAL A 87 27.37 -14.86 -16.60
C VAL A 87 28.47 -13.84 -16.86
N ARG A 88 29.35 -13.63 -15.88
CA ARG A 88 30.61 -12.89 -15.99
C ARG A 88 31.79 -13.83 -15.73
N ALA A 89 33.01 -13.31 -15.91
CA ALA A 89 34.24 -14.11 -15.79
C ALA A 89 34.35 -14.82 -14.44
N ASN A 90 34.19 -14.07 -13.34
CA ASN A 90 34.39 -14.57 -11.97
C ASN A 90 33.11 -14.50 -11.10
N LEU A 91 32.03 -13.98 -11.67
CA LEU A 91 30.75 -13.75 -11.00
C LEU A 91 29.63 -14.17 -11.94
N GLU A 92 28.52 -14.62 -11.38
CA GLU A 92 27.31 -14.91 -12.13
C GLU A 92 26.08 -14.52 -11.31
N HIS A 93 25.05 -14.00 -11.98
CA HIS A 93 23.73 -13.87 -11.37
C HIS A 93 22.84 -15.01 -11.85
N SER A 94 22.11 -15.63 -10.94
CA SER A 94 21.13 -16.68 -11.22
C SER A 94 19.79 -16.23 -10.63
N LEU A 95 18.78 -16.07 -11.48
CA LEU A 95 17.48 -15.48 -11.15
C LEU A 95 16.38 -16.52 -11.40
N TYR A 96 15.53 -16.80 -10.43
CA TYR A 96 14.46 -17.82 -10.56
C TYR A 96 13.36 -17.67 -9.51
N ALA A 97 12.18 -18.28 -9.74
CA ALA A 97 11.21 -18.51 -8.67
C ALA A 97 11.59 -19.75 -7.87
N LYS A 98 11.66 -19.65 -6.53
CA LYS A 98 11.84 -20.82 -5.66
C LYS A 98 10.69 -21.80 -5.90
N PRO A 99 10.95 -23.13 -5.88
CA PRO A 99 9.88 -24.11 -6.03
C PRO A 99 8.82 -23.93 -4.94
N LEU A 100 7.61 -24.41 -5.20
CA LEU A 100 6.62 -24.59 -4.16
C LEU A 100 7.10 -25.73 -3.25
N ASP A 101 7.67 -25.40 -2.10
CA ASP A 101 7.93 -26.36 -1.02
C ASP A 101 7.13 -25.98 0.25
N ASP A 102 7.26 -26.78 1.31
CA ASP A 102 6.45 -26.67 2.51
C ASP A 102 6.90 -25.55 3.48
N ASN A 103 7.97 -24.80 3.17
CA ASN A 103 8.51 -23.74 4.04
C ASN A 103 7.91 -22.35 3.75
N ASP A 104 8.02 -21.40 4.68
CA ASP A 104 7.39 -20.05 4.62
C ASP A 104 7.83 -19.15 3.43
N ASP A 105 8.86 -19.55 2.68
CA ASP A 105 9.39 -18.87 1.49
C ASP A 105 8.73 -19.30 0.16
N LYS A 106 7.53 -19.89 0.21
CA LYS A 106 6.85 -20.47 -0.96
C LYS A 106 6.80 -19.50 -2.14
N ASN A 107 7.32 -19.93 -3.30
CA ASN A 107 7.27 -19.19 -4.55
C ASN A 107 7.87 -17.77 -4.47
N ALA A 108 8.87 -17.54 -3.61
CA ALA A 108 9.64 -16.30 -3.58
C ALA A 108 10.50 -16.15 -4.85
N PHE A 109 10.84 -14.91 -5.20
CA PHE A 109 11.84 -14.63 -6.23
C PHE A 109 13.24 -14.73 -5.62
N GLU A 110 14.07 -15.60 -6.17
CA GLU A 110 15.45 -15.77 -5.79
C GLU A 110 16.38 -15.05 -6.76
N TRP A 111 17.32 -14.29 -6.19
CA TRP A 111 18.47 -13.78 -6.90
C TRP A 111 19.75 -14.28 -6.22
N GLU A 112 20.44 -15.22 -6.86
CA GLU A 112 21.75 -15.68 -6.41
C GLU A 112 22.87 -14.87 -7.07
N ILE A 113 23.85 -14.42 -6.28
CA ILE A 113 25.15 -13.91 -6.72
C ILE A 113 26.19 -15.01 -6.49
N ILE A 114 26.67 -15.61 -7.56
CA ILE A 114 27.58 -16.76 -7.54
C ILE A 114 29.01 -16.28 -7.83
N LEU A 115 29.86 -16.35 -6.82
CA LEU A 115 31.30 -16.07 -6.92
C LEU A 115 32.03 -17.35 -7.30
N LYS A 116 32.70 -17.37 -8.46
CA LYS A 116 33.43 -18.56 -8.96
C LYS A 116 34.82 -18.72 -8.32
N GLN A 117 35.33 -17.63 -7.77
CA GLN A 117 36.61 -17.54 -7.08
C GLN A 117 36.60 -16.32 -6.14
N LYS A 118 37.62 -16.16 -5.30
CA LYS A 118 37.74 -15.03 -4.39
C LYS A 118 37.63 -13.68 -5.13
N PRO A 119 36.66 -12.82 -4.77
CA PRO A 119 36.51 -11.51 -5.38
C PRO A 119 37.56 -10.53 -4.84
N ALA A 120 37.77 -9.42 -5.56
CA ALA A 120 38.66 -8.34 -5.11
C ALA A 120 38.05 -7.46 -4.02
N THR A 121 36.72 -7.52 -3.86
CA THR A 121 35.93 -6.78 -2.89
C THR A 121 34.96 -7.73 -2.21
N ASN A 122 34.62 -7.47 -0.96
CA ASN A 122 33.55 -8.16 -0.24
C ASN A 122 32.21 -7.40 -0.28
N VAL A 123 32.16 -6.27 -0.99
CA VAL A 123 30.99 -5.41 -1.16
C VAL A 123 30.48 -5.54 -2.59
N PHE A 124 29.20 -5.87 -2.73
CA PHE A 124 28.48 -6.00 -4.00
C PHE A 124 27.35 -4.97 -4.03
N GLU A 125 27.56 -3.90 -4.80
CA GLU A 125 26.65 -2.76 -4.89
C GLU A 125 26.02 -2.66 -6.28
N TYR A 126 24.71 -2.44 -6.28
CA TYR A 126 23.83 -2.38 -7.43
C TYR A 126 22.95 -1.13 -7.33
N GLU A 127 22.60 -0.58 -8.48
CA GLU A 127 21.68 0.55 -8.54
C GLU A 127 20.24 0.05 -8.39
N LEU A 128 19.46 0.70 -7.51
CA LEU A 128 18.07 0.37 -7.23
C LEU A 128 17.16 1.58 -7.47
N HIS A 129 16.12 1.40 -8.28
CA HIS A 129 15.07 2.41 -8.51
C HIS A 129 13.73 1.84 -8.04
N ALA A 130 12.96 2.63 -7.29
CA ALA A 130 11.68 2.18 -6.76
C ALA A 130 10.58 3.24 -6.89
N ASP A 131 9.45 2.83 -7.44
CA ASP A 131 8.26 3.67 -7.60
C ASP A 131 7.16 3.21 -6.66
N ASN A 132 6.54 4.17 -5.97
CA ASN A 132 5.42 3.95 -5.05
C ASN A 132 5.70 2.96 -3.90
N LEU A 133 6.98 2.73 -3.56
CA LEU A 133 7.40 1.87 -2.46
C LEU A 133 8.15 2.62 -1.35
N THR A 134 8.09 2.08 -0.12
CA THR A 134 8.87 2.47 1.06
C THR A 134 9.57 1.24 1.62
N PHE A 135 10.78 1.43 2.16
CA PHE A 135 11.64 0.34 2.64
C PHE A 135 11.89 0.51 4.13
N HIS A 136 11.52 -0.50 4.92
CA HIS A 136 11.60 -0.45 6.38
C HIS A 136 12.54 -1.52 6.91
N TYR A 137 13.65 -1.07 7.50
CA TYR A 137 14.68 -1.95 8.04
C TYR A 137 14.19 -2.72 9.27
N GLN A 138 14.42 -4.02 9.29
CA GLN A 138 14.06 -4.89 10.41
C GLN A 138 15.30 -5.15 11.29
N ALA A 139 15.44 -4.40 12.38
CA ALA A 139 16.60 -4.52 13.26
C ALA A 139 16.61 -5.85 14.05
N ALA A 140 17.70 -6.13 14.78
CA ALA A 140 17.64 -7.14 15.83
C ALA A 140 16.67 -6.69 16.93
N LEU A 141 15.87 -7.60 17.47
CA LEU A 141 14.98 -7.29 18.58
C LEU A 141 15.80 -6.85 19.80
N THR A 142 15.34 -5.82 20.48
CA THR A 142 15.85 -5.41 21.79
C THR A 142 15.43 -6.41 22.86
N GLN A 143 16.14 -6.42 24.00
CA GLN A 143 15.75 -7.29 25.12
C GLN A 143 14.33 -6.96 25.61
N GLU A 144 13.95 -5.69 25.64
CA GLU A 144 12.59 -5.27 26.01
C GLU A 144 11.52 -5.84 25.07
N GLN A 145 11.77 -5.83 23.76
CA GLN A 145 10.84 -6.43 22.79
C GLN A 145 10.75 -7.95 22.95
N ILE A 146 11.86 -8.62 23.25
CA ILE A 146 11.87 -10.07 23.52
C ILE A 146 11.09 -10.37 24.81
N ASP A 147 11.27 -9.55 25.85
CA ASP A 147 10.55 -9.67 27.11
C ASP A 147 9.04 -9.38 26.94
N ASP A 148 8.66 -8.51 25.99
CA ASP A 148 7.28 -8.23 25.52
C ASP A 148 6.73 -9.32 24.59
N GLY A 149 7.50 -10.39 24.34
CA GLY A 149 7.05 -11.56 23.61
C GLY A 149 7.27 -11.53 22.09
N ALA A 150 8.11 -10.61 21.58
CA ALA A 150 8.44 -10.55 20.17
C ALA A 150 9.40 -11.68 19.74
N THR A 151 9.13 -12.26 18.57
CA THR A 151 9.97 -13.29 17.94
C THR A 151 10.30 -12.90 16.50
N ARG A 152 11.58 -13.01 16.11
CA ARG A 152 12.05 -12.66 14.76
C ARG A 152 13.01 -13.73 14.24
N LEU A 153 12.81 -14.17 13.01
CA LEU A 153 13.68 -15.15 12.35
C LEU A 153 15.02 -14.51 11.96
N ASP A 154 16.08 -15.30 11.95
CA ASP A 154 17.44 -14.82 11.64
C ASP A 154 17.57 -14.18 10.25
N ASN A 155 16.83 -14.69 9.25
CA ASN A 155 16.80 -14.13 7.89
C ASN A 155 16.01 -12.81 7.79
N VAL A 156 15.26 -12.44 8.82
CA VAL A 156 14.56 -11.16 8.97
C VAL A 156 15.42 -10.15 9.72
N VAL A 157 16.32 -10.58 10.60
CA VAL A 157 17.21 -9.65 11.31
C VAL A 157 18.22 -9.05 10.35
N GLY A 158 18.03 -7.78 9.98
CA GLY A 158 18.81 -7.04 8.99
C GLY A 158 18.22 -7.06 7.58
N SER A 159 16.94 -7.40 7.43
CA SER A 159 16.18 -7.40 6.18
C SER A 159 15.41 -6.09 5.98
N TYR A 160 14.64 -5.99 4.88
CA TYR A 160 13.73 -4.88 4.62
C TYR A 160 12.31 -5.36 4.30
N ALA A 161 11.33 -4.85 5.03
CA ALA A 161 9.92 -4.95 4.66
C ALA A 161 9.57 -3.80 3.70
N VAL A 162 8.94 -4.11 2.57
CA VAL A 162 8.67 -3.13 1.52
C VAL A 162 7.17 -2.93 1.37
N TYR A 163 6.71 -1.70 1.55
CA TYR A 163 5.29 -1.33 1.53
C TYR A 163 4.98 -0.33 0.42
N HIS A 164 3.77 -0.38 -0.11
CA HIS A 164 3.25 0.70 -0.95
C HIS A 164 3.22 2.02 -0.15
N LYS A 165 3.60 3.14 -0.78
CA LYS A 165 3.67 4.48 -0.15
C LYS A 165 2.36 4.92 0.51
N THR A 166 1.24 4.76 -0.19
CA THR A 166 -0.07 5.32 0.25
C THR A 166 -1.24 4.33 0.29
N LYS A 167 -1.18 3.21 -0.45
CA LYS A 167 -2.30 2.28 -0.60
C LYS A 167 -2.18 1.10 0.35
N GLN A 168 -3.35 0.69 0.83
CA GLN A 168 -3.57 -0.46 1.68
C GLN A 168 -5.04 -0.88 1.50
N TRP A 169 -5.36 -2.03 2.09
CA TRP A 169 -6.67 -2.66 2.19
C TRP A 169 -7.17 -3.24 0.88
N THR A 170 -8.29 -3.96 0.96
CA THR A 170 -8.92 -4.58 -0.19
C THR A 170 -10.20 -3.83 -0.52
N ARG A 171 -10.22 -3.15 -1.66
CA ARG A 171 -11.36 -2.35 -2.11
C ARG A 171 -12.20 -3.12 -3.11
N TRP A 172 -13.49 -3.25 -2.84
CA TRP A 172 -14.47 -3.74 -3.79
C TRP A 172 -15.07 -2.57 -4.55
N ASN A 173 -14.80 -2.51 -5.86
CA ASN A 173 -15.23 -1.41 -6.70
C ASN A 173 -16.67 -1.62 -7.19
N PRO A 174 -17.46 -0.55 -7.39
CA PRO A 174 -18.83 -0.65 -7.90
C PRO A 174 -18.96 -1.30 -9.28
N ASP A 175 -17.87 -1.32 -10.07
CA ASP A 175 -17.80 -1.98 -11.37
C ASP A 175 -17.50 -3.48 -11.29
N GLY A 176 -17.34 -4.02 -10.08
CA GLY A 176 -17.02 -5.43 -9.81
C GLY A 176 -15.53 -5.76 -9.84
N THR A 177 -14.64 -4.78 -10.06
CA THR A 177 -13.19 -4.97 -9.91
C THR A 177 -12.78 -4.93 -8.43
N VAL A 178 -11.60 -5.48 -8.11
CA VAL A 178 -11.06 -5.49 -6.74
C VAL A 178 -9.64 -4.93 -6.75
N ASP A 179 -9.40 -3.92 -5.92
CA ASP A 179 -8.06 -3.42 -5.64
C ASP A 179 -7.54 -4.08 -4.36
N ASP A 180 -6.73 -5.13 -4.48
CA ASP A 180 -6.29 -5.98 -3.36
C ASP A 180 -4.89 -5.61 -2.86
N TYR A 181 -4.78 -4.54 -2.06
CA TYR A 181 -3.51 -4.10 -1.45
C TYR A 181 -3.27 -4.71 -0.06
N LYS A 182 -4.28 -5.32 0.58
CA LYS A 182 -4.17 -5.99 1.90
C LYS A 182 -3.53 -5.10 2.97
N THR A 183 -2.41 -5.50 3.58
CA THR A 183 -1.69 -4.66 4.56
C THR A 183 -0.89 -3.52 3.92
N GLY A 184 -0.83 -3.47 2.58
CA GLY A 184 0.02 -2.60 1.79
C GLY A 184 1.44 -3.15 1.60
N LYS A 185 1.80 -4.30 2.19
CA LYS A 185 3.12 -4.92 2.03
C LYS A 185 3.26 -5.46 0.60
N ALA A 186 4.19 -4.93 -0.17
CA ALA A 186 4.46 -5.36 -1.53
C ALA A 186 5.24 -6.67 -1.53
N PHE A 187 6.36 -6.69 -0.80
CA PHE A 187 7.22 -7.86 -0.62
C PHE A 187 8.17 -7.66 0.56
N HIS A 188 8.90 -8.71 0.93
CA HIS A 188 10.03 -8.63 1.85
C HIS A 188 11.33 -8.96 1.11
N ILE A 189 12.41 -8.22 1.41
CA ILE A 189 13.76 -8.53 0.92
C ILE A 189 14.54 -9.09 2.11
N TYR A 190 14.69 -10.40 2.16
CA TYR A 190 15.36 -11.09 3.26
C TYR A 190 16.86 -10.82 3.29
N ARG A 191 17.44 -10.95 4.49
CA ARG A 191 18.88 -10.84 4.67
C ARG A 191 19.57 -11.98 3.92
N PRO A 192 20.57 -11.69 3.07
CA PRO A 192 21.27 -12.73 2.32
C PRO A 192 22.17 -13.58 3.21
N GLU A 193 22.23 -14.87 2.92
CA GLU A 193 23.21 -15.84 3.43
C GLU A 193 24.26 -16.13 2.34
N ALA A 194 25.54 -16.18 2.73
CA ALA A 194 26.60 -16.67 1.86
C ALA A 194 26.92 -18.12 2.21
N VAL A 195 26.88 -19.00 1.21
CA VAL A 195 27.14 -20.44 1.32
C VAL A 195 28.33 -20.82 0.44
N ASP A 196 29.34 -21.45 1.03
CA ASP A 196 30.49 -21.96 0.27
C ASP A 196 30.21 -23.36 -0.31
N ALA A 197 31.11 -23.86 -1.16
CA ALA A 197 30.96 -25.16 -1.83
C ALA A 197 30.96 -26.37 -0.88
N ASN A 198 31.39 -26.20 0.37
CA ASN A 198 31.30 -27.22 1.42
C ASN A 198 30.02 -27.08 2.26
N GLY A 199 29.16 -26.11 1.96
CA GLY A 199 27.93 -25.83 2.70
C GLY A 199 28.13 -24.98 3.96
N LYS A 200 29.31 -24.35 4.15
CA LYS A 200 29.53 -23.42 5.27
C LYS A 200 28.75 -22.14 4.99
N LYS A 201 27.98 -21.70 5.99
CA LYS A 201 27.06 -20.56 5.90
C LYS A 201 27.54 -19.38 6.74
N ILE A 202 27.25 -18.16 6.27
CA ILE A 202 27.40 -16.93 7.06
C ILE A 202 26.36 -15.90 6.60
N TRP A 203 25.79 -15.16 7.53
CA TRP A 203 24.91 -14.04 7.18
C TRP A 203 25.71 -12.87 6.59
N CYS A 204 25.19 -12.28 5.52
CA CYS A 204 25.70 -11.04 4.92
C CYS A 204 25.05 -9.82 5.56
N GLU A 205 25.60 -8.64 5.35
CA GLU A 205 24.93 -7.37 5.63
C GLU A 205 24.16 -6.92 4.38
N LEU A 206 22.90 -6.53 4.54
CA LEU A 206 22.08 -5.93 3.50
C LEU A 206 21.86 -4.45 3.83
N PHE A 207 22.15 -3.57 2.88
CA PHE A 207 21.91 -2.14 2.98
C PHE A 207 21.14 -1.67 1.75
N ILE A 208 20.00 -1.01 1.98
CA ILE A 208 19.17 -0.43 0.92
C ILE A 208 18.92 1.03 1.27
N ASP A 209 19.22 1.91 0.33
CA ASP A 209 18.87 3.33 0.36
C ASP A 209 18.18 3.64 -0.96
N ALA A 210 16.84 3.63 -0.93
CA ALA A 210 16.03 3.81 -2.14
C ALA A 210 16.15 5.24 -2.70
N ASP A 211 16.37 6.25 -1.85
CA ASP A 211 16.51 7.64 -2.26
C ASP A 211 17.90 7.89 -2.89
N ALA A 212 18.94 7.22 -2.39
CA ALA A 212 20.28 7.25 -2.97
C ALA A 212 20.49 6.22 -4.10
N HIS A 213 19.46 5.45 -4.44
CA HIS A 213 19.49 4.39 -5.45
C HIS A 213 20.49 3.26 -5.17
N VAL A 214 20.66 2.85 -3.91
CA VAL A 214 21.65 1.86 -3.50
C VAL A 214 20.98 0.56 -3.04
N PHE A 215 21.40 -0.56 -3.63
CA PHE A 215 21.24 -1.91 -3.07
C PHE A 215 22.61 -2.52 -2.88
N ARG A 216 22.99 -2.85 -1.65
CA ARG A 216 24.33 -3.31 -1.31
C ARG A 216 24.31 -4.53 -0.41
N VAL A 217 25.11 -5.53 -0.77
CA VAL A 217 25.37 -6.72 0.03
C VAL A 217 26.85 -6.75 0.41
N THR A 218 27.15 -6.87 1.70
CA THR A 218 28.52 -7.04 2.21
C THR A 218 28.69 -8.42 2.82
N VAL A 219 29.61 -9.21 2.27
CA VAL A 219 29.96 -10.53 2.81
C VAL A 219 31.10 -10.35 3.82
N PRO A 220 31.10 -11.05 4.97
CA PRO A 220 32.23 -11.00 5.90
C PRO A 220 33.55 -11.40 5.23
N GLN A 221 34.56 -10.53 5.26
CA GLN A 221 35.84 -10.75 4.55
C GLN A 221 36.53 -12.06 4.98
N ALA A 222 36.53 -12.35 6.29
CA ALA A 222 37.12 -13.58 6.83
C ALA A 222 36.46 -14.86 6.29
N PHE A 223 35.17 -14.80 5.93
CA PHE A 223 34.49 -15.91 5.26
C PHE A 223 35.02 -16.07 3.84
N LEU A 224 35.07 -15.00 3.04
CA LEU A 224 35.60 -15.05 1.66
C LEU A 224 37.06 -15.49 1.59
N ASP A 225 37.87 -15.17 2.62
CA ASP A 225 39.27 -15.56 2.71
C ASP A 225 39.46 -17.06 2.97
N SER A 226 38.50 -17.70 3.65
CA SER A 226 38.57 -19.11 4.07
C SER A 226 37.62 -20.05 3.31
N ALA A 227 36.71 -19.50 2.50
CA ALA A 227 35.68 -20.23 1.78
C ALA A 227 36.24 -21.13 0.66
N VAL A 228 35.55 -22.23 0.41
CA VAL A 228 35.74 -23.04 -0.81
C VAL A 228 34.77 -22.57 -1.87
N TYR A 229 35.28 -22.21 -3.05
CA TYR A 229 34.46 -21.66 -4.14
C TYR A 229 33.85 -22.77 -5.00
N PRO A 230 32.65 -22.58 -5.61
CA PRO A 230 31.90 -21.32 -5.63
C PRO A 230 31.26 -20.95 -4.28
N VAL A 231 31.14 -19.64 -4.04
CA VAL A 231 30.32 -19.07 -2.95
C VAL A 231 29.04 -18.53 -3.58
N ILE A 232 27.89 -18.91 -3.04
CA ILE A 232 26.56 -18.46 -3.45
C ILE A 232 26.06 -17.47 -2.39
N ILE A 233 25.56 -16.32 -2.81
CA ILE A 233 24.94 -15.31 -1.93
C ILE A 233 23.49 -15.14 -2.39
N ASP A 234 22.52 -15.26 -1.49
CA ASP A 234 21.10 -15.42 -1.84
C ASP A 234 20.16 -14.31 -1.34
N PRO A 235 20.17 -13.10 -1.93
CA PRO A 235 19.02 -12.21 -1.77
C PRO A 235 17.70 -12.87 -2.22
N THR A 236 16.85 -13.23 -1.24
CA THR A 236 15.48 -13.73 -1.48
C THR A 236 14.46 -12.62 -1.33
N TRP A 237 13.55 -12.51 -2.30
CA TRP A 237 12.43 -11.56 -2.31
C TRP A 237 11.12 -12.34 -2.18
N GLY A 238 10.46 -12.27 -1.03
CA GLY A 238 9.28 -13.09 -0.74
C GLY A 238 8.43 -12.58 0.42
N SER A 239 7.28 -13.22 0.69
CA SER A 239 6.19 -12.76 1.59
C SER A 239 5.47 -11.49 1.12
N THR A 240 4.12 -11.48 1.07
CA THR A 240 3.36 -10.45 0.33
C THR A 240 2.15 -9.87 1.05
N ALA A 241 1.92 -10.15 2.32
CA ALA A 241 0.94 -9.41 3.12
C ALA A 241 1.23 -9.46 4.62
N GLU A 242 1.75 -10.58 5.09
CA GLU A 242 2.05 -10.81 6.51
C GLU A 242 3.37 -10.16 6.95
N GLY A 243 3.37 -9.62 8.16
CA GLY A 243 4.58 -9.16 8.86
C GLY A 243 5.52 -10.32 9.15
N ALA A 244 6.82 -10.03 9.22
CA ALA A 244 7.86 -11.03 9.37
C ALA A 244 8.19 -11.37 10.84
N THR A 245 7.72 -10.55 11.78
CA THR A 245 7.96 -10.67 13.23
C THR A 245 6.68 -11.15 13.92
N GLY A 246 6.79 -12.10 14.85
CA GLY A 246 5.68 -12.49 15.72
C GLY A 246 5.67 -11.63 16.98
N LEU A 247 4.49 -11.36 17.53
CA LEU A 247 4.33 -10.69 18.81
C LEU A 247 3.34 -11.48 19.68
N SER A 248 3.87 -12.30 20.58
CA SER A 248 3.08 -12.93 21.64
C SER A 248 2.71 -11.88 22.69
N GLY A 249 1.64 -12.07 23.47
CA GLY A 249 1.27 -11.12 24.51
C GLY A 249 0.04 -11.51 25.31
N SER A 250 0.20 -11.63 26.62
CA SER A 250 -0.86 -12.08 27.51
C SER A 250 -1.91 -11.00 27.75
N LEU A 251 -3.17 -11.23 27.35
CA LEU A 251 -4.31 -10.41 27.83
C LEU A 251 -4.14 -8.90 27.58
N TYR A 252 -3.52 -8.56 26.44
CA TYR A 252 -3.35 -7.20 25.97
C TYR A 252 -4.27 -6.94 24.78
N MET A 253 -5.01 -5.84 24.86
CA MET A 253 -5.45 -5.18 23.64
C MET A 253 -4.23 -4.47 23.04
N ARG A 254 -3.97 -4.69 21.75
CA ARG A 254 -2.97 -3.96 20.96
C ARG A 254 -3.68 -3.23 19.84
N ALA A 255 -3.33 -1.99 19.60
CA ALA A 255 -3.94 -1.20 18.53
C ALA A 255 -2.85 -0.61 17.67
N TYR A 256 -3.06 -0.57 16.35
CA TYR A 256 -2.18 0.14 15.42
C TYR A 256 -2.98 1.18 14.64
N ARG A 257 -2.32 2.31 14.39
CA ARG A 257 -2.92 3.45 13.72
C ARG A 257 -2.97 3.21 12.22
N ILE A 258 -4.09 3.53 11.59
CA ILE A 258 -4.32 3.31 10.15
C ILE A 258 -4.92 4.54 9.49
N ALA A 259 -4.48 4.81 8.26
CA ALA A 259 -5.13 5.79 7.40
C ALA A 259 -6.50 5.26 6.94
N GLY A 260 -7.53 6.09 7.09
CA GLY A 260 -8.87 5.80 6.63
C GLY A 260 -9.03 5.92 5.12
N VAL A 261 -10.01 5.19 4.60
CA VAL A 261 -10.50 5.26 3.22
C VAL A 261 -11.96 5.68 3.24
N ALA A 262 -12.46 6.27 2.15
CA ALA A 262 -13.87 6.63 2.06
C ALA A 262 -14.71 5.39 1.68
N GLY A 263 -15.52 4.90 2.63
CA GLY A 263 -16.41 3.77 2.38
C GLY A 263 -16.89 3.07 3.63
N THR A 264 -17.52 1.92 3.40
CA THR A 264 -17.96 1.01 4.46
C THR A 264 -17.04 -0.19 4.47
N VAL A 265 -16.33 -0.37 5.58
CA VAL A 265 -15.60 -1.60 5.90
C VAL A 265 -16.60 -2.70 6.19
N THR A 266 -16.37 -3.87 5.61
CA THR A 266 -17.28 -5.03 5.69
C THR A 266 -16.64 -6.26 6.34
N ASP A 267 -15.33 -6.40 6.19
CA ASP A 267 -14.59 -7.55 6.67
C ASP A 267 -13.24 -7.11 7.24
N TRP A 268 -12.78 -7.83 8.24
CA TRP A 268 -11.44 -7.70 8.78
C TRP A 268 -10.63 -8.95 8.46
N HIS A 269 -9.31 -8.77 8.39
CA HIS A 269 -8.35 -9.85 8.19
C HIS A 269 -7.16 -9.63 9.12
N ALA A 270 -6.73 -10.67 9.83
CA ALA A 270 -5.56 -10.60 10.70
C ALA A 270 -4.68 -11.84 10.54
N TYR A 271 -3.36 -11.64 10.40
CA TYR A 271 -2.42 -12.74 10.34
C TYR A 271 -1.90 -13.08 11.73
N THR A 272 -2.16 -14.31 12.11
CA THR A 272 -1.86 -14.84 13.43
C THR A 272 -0.98 -16.08 13.27
N ARG A 273 0.06 -16.18 14.09
CA ARG A 273 1.06 -17.25 14.07
C ARG A 273 0.90 -18.13 15.29
N ASP A 274 1.23 -19.41 15.12
CA ASP A 274 1.42 -20.40 16.18
C ASP A 274 0.43 -20.36 17.37
N ALA A 275 -0.59 -21.21 17.32
CA ALA A 275 -1.46 -21.44 18.48
C ALA A 275 -1.13 -22.82 19.09
N VAL A 276 -0.39 -22.83 20.20
CA VAL A 276 -0.19 -24.05 21.00
C VAL A 276 -1.54 -24.57 21.57
N TYR A 277 -2.53 -23.68 21.67
CA TYR A 277 -3.88 -23.95 22.15
C TYR A 277 -4.94 -23.39 21.18
N GLN A 278 -6.09 -24.06 21.03
CA GLN A 278 -7.24 -23.56 20.23
C GLN A 278 -7.78 -22.27 20.86
N ASP A 279 -7.23 -21.13 20.46
CA ASP A 279 -7.49 -19.87 21.11
C ASP A 279 -8.15 -18.84 20.21
N ALA A 280 -8.90 -17.97 20.87
CA ALA A 280 -9.80 -17.03 20.25
C ALA A 280 -9.24 -15.62 20.33
N TYR A 281 -9.43 -14.88 19.25
CA TYR A 281 -9.07 -13.48 19.16
C TYR A 281 -10.17 -12.72 18.43
N ARG A 282 -10.12 -11.40 18.56
CA ARG A 282 -11.12 -10.49 17.99
C ARG A 282 -10.44 -9.21 17.54
N ILE A 283 -11.01 -8.57 16.52
CA ILE A 283 -10.57 -7.28 16.00
C ILE A 283 -11.61 -6.21 16.31
N ALA A 284 -11.16 -4.96 16.48
CA ALA A 284 -12.02 -3.80 16.59
C ALA A 284 -11.47 -2.62 15.79
N LEU A 285 -12.35 -1.67 15.50
CA LEU A 285 -11.99 -0.40 14.90
C LEU A 285 -12.37 0.73 15.86
N TYR A 286 -11.47 1.69 16.05
CA TYR A 286 -11.68 2.87 16.88
C TYR A 286 -11.42 4.15 16.11
N THR A 287 -12.04 5.22 16.57
CA THR A 287 -11.73 6.59 16.14
C THR A 287 -10.34 7.01 16.58
N ASP A 288 -9.65 7.76 15.71
CA ASP A 288 -8.42 8.46 16.07
C ASP A 288 -8.73 9.95 16.32
N THR A 289 -8.84 10.32 17.60
CA THR A 289 -9.06 11.73 18.01
C THR A 289 -7.79 12.35 18.59
N THR A 290 -6.86 11.51 19.05
CA THR A 290 -5.53 11.89 19.51
C THR A 290 -4.54 10.88 18.95
N PRO A 291 -3.47 11.32 18.25
CA PRO A 291 -2.59 10.42 17.50
C PRO A 291 -1.77 9.46 18.37
N THR A 292 -2.02 9.41 19.67
CA THR A 292 -1.29 8.64 20.68
C THR A 292 -2.08 7.44 21.23
N GLU A 293 -3.41 7.42 21.11
CA GLU A 293 -4.25 6.35 21.66
C GLU A 293 -5.60 6.19 20.92
N PRO A 294 -6.16 4.97 20.83
CA PRO A 294 -7.54 4.76 20.43
C PRO A 294 -8.49 5.39 21.45
N LEU A 295 -9.61 5.98 20.98
CA LEU A 295 -10.61 6.58 21.87
C LEU A 295 -11.96 5.87 21.80
N ASN A 296 -12.85 6.28 20.89
CA ASN A 296 -14.21 5.75 20.83
C ASN A 296 -14.27 4.53 19.91
N LEU A 297 -14.90 3.46 20.40
CA LEU A 297 -15.13 2.23 19.64
C LEU A 297 -16.12 2.51 18.50
N ILE A 298 -15.75 2.12 17.27
CA ILE A 298 -16.62 2.21 16.09
C ILE A 298 -17.41 0.92 15.95
N ASP A 299 -16.68 -0.20 15.84
CA ASP A 299 -17.28 -1.52 15.78
C ASP A 299 -16.27 -2.61 16.18
N THR A 300 -16.78 -3.81 16.43
CA THR A 300 -16.03 -5.00 16.80
C THR A 300 -16.35 -6.13 15.84
N GLY A 301 -15.33 -6.72 15.23
CA GLY A 301 -15.53 -7.85 14.33
C GLY A 301 -15.94 -9.13 15.05
N ASP A 302 -16.33 -10.18 14.34
CA ASP A 302 -16.66 -11.46 14.96
C ASP A 302 -15.47 -12.10 15.72
N VAL A 303 -15.77 -12.95 16.71
CA VAL A 303 -14.74 -13.78 17.37
C VAL A 303 -14.24 -14.83 16.39
N ASN A 304 -12.93 -14.91 16.20
CA ASN A 304 -12.29 -15.96 15.42
C ASN A 304 -11.55 -16.93 16.34
N THR A 305 -11.34 -18.16 15.89
CA THR A 305 -10.59 -19.20 16.61
C THR A 305 -9.64 -19.88 15.64
N ILE A 306 -8.38 -19.95 16.01
CA ILE A 306 -7.37 -20.65 15.22
C ILE A 306 -7.41 -22.13 15.57
N SER A 307 -7.54 -22.97 14.56
CA SER A 307 -7.43 -24.42 14.71
C SER A 307 -6.14 -24.90 14.03
N GLY A 308 -5.08 -25.10 14.83
CA GLY A 308 -3.83 -25.72 14.37
C GLY A 308 -2.56 -24.95 14.75
N THR A 309 -1.42 -25.61 14.56
CA THR A 309 -0.07 -25.10 14.85
C THR A 309 0.58 -24.41 13.64
N SER A 310 -0.23 -23.91 12.71
CA SER A 310 0.25 -23.29 11.46
C SER A 310 -0.30 -21.88 11.30
N ASN A 311 0.57 -20.96 10.93
CA ASN A 311 0.25 -19.55 10.71
C ASN A 311 -0.86 -19.38 9.66
N GLN A 312 -1.84 -18.53 9.94
CA GLN A 312 -2.96 -18.33 9.03
C GLN A 312 -3.60 -16.94 9.15
N TRP A 313 -4.23 -16.51 8.06
CA TRP A 313 -5.15 -15.38 8.08
C TRP A 313 -6.46 -15.85 8.69
N GLY A 314 -6.92 -15.19 9.75
CA GLY A 314 -8.34 -15.24 10.10
C GLY A 314 -9.06 -14.02 9.57
N THR A 315 -10.36 -14.19 9.37
CA THR A 315 -11.25 -13.21 8.76
C THR A 315 -12.60 -13.25 9.47
N GLY A 316 -13.34 -12.15 9.42
CA GLY A 316 -14.69 -12.06 9.95
C GLY A 316 -15.36 -10.76 9.52
N ALA A 317 -16.66 -10.67 9.77
CA ALA A 317 -17.42 -9.47 9.45
C ALA A 317 -17.11 -8.35 10.45
N ILE A 318 -17.22 -7.11 9.99
CA ILE A 318 -17.25 -5.87 10.79
C ILE A 318 -18.00 -4.82 9.95
N ASP A 319 -18.80 -3.96 10.57
CA ASP A 319 -19.59 -2.93 9.87
C ASP A 319 -19.20 -1.55 10.38
N ALA A 320 -18.27 -0.91 9.65
CA ALA A 320 -17.75 0.40 10.03
C ALA A 320 -17.72 1.37 8.85
N SER A 321 -18.34 2.52 9.02
CA SER A 321 -18.23 3.63 8.05
C SER A 321 -17.06 4.53 8.41
N ILE A 322 -16.16 4.74 7.45
CA ILE A 322 -14.94 5.52 7.64
C ILE A 322 -14.72 6.51 6.48
N SER A 323 -13.83 7.47 6.71
CA SER A 323 -13.55 8.58 5.80
C SER A 323 -12.08 8.60 5.39
N SER A 324 -11.84 8.98 4.13
CA SER A 324 -10.50 9.35 3.68
C SER A 324 -10.03 10.62 4.37
N GLY A 325 -8.74 10.72 4.67
CA GLY A 325 -8.14 11.91 5.32
C GLY A 325 -8.20 11.90 6.85
N SER A 326 -9.00 11.01 7.43
CA SER A 326 -8.97 10.70 8.87
C SER A 326 -8.07 9.49 9.13
N ASN A 327 -7.55 9.37 10.35
CA ASN A 327 -6.93 8.15 10.83
C ASN A 327 -7.92 7.40 11.73
N TYR A 328 -7.62 6.13 11.95
CA TYR A 328 -8.36 5.20 12.79
C TYR A 328 -7.37 4.31 13.52
N TRP A 329 -7.88 3.49 14.45
CA TRP A 329 -7.08 2.47 15.09
C TRP A 329 -7.72 1.13 14.88
N ALA A 330 -6.96 0.16 14.40
CA ALA A 330 -7.39 -1.22 14.37
C ALA A 330 -6.75 -1.96 15.54
N ALA A 331 -7.60 -2.56 16.36
CA ALA A 331 -7.21 -3.20 17.60
C ALA A 331 -7.41 -4.70 17.53
N HIS A 332 -6.53 -5.43 18.20
CA HIS A 332 -6.54 -6.86 18.38
C HIS A 332 -6.55 -7.18 19.87
N ILE A 333 -7.37 -8.14 20.29
CA ILE A 333 -7.38 -8.69 21.64
C ILE A 333 -7.47 -10.22 21.57
N GLN A 334 -6.86 -10.90 22.53
CA GLN A 334 -6.82 -12.36 22.60
C GLN A 334 -7.08 -12.90 24.01
N ARG A 335 -7.56 -14.15 24.08
CA ARG A 335 -8.10 -14.76 25.30
C ARG A 335 -7.08 -15.23 26.33
N ILE A 336 -5.93 -15.81 25.95
CA ILE A 336 -5.01 -16.44 26.92
C ILE A 336 -3.60 -15.85 26.85
N VAL A 337 -2.88 -16.03 27.97
CA VAL A 337 -1.50 -15.64 28.25
C VAL A 337 -0.48 -16.10 27.19
N ASP A 338 -0.78 -17.20 26.48
CA ASP A 338 0.01 -17.81 25.40
C ASP A 338 -0.84 -17.98 24.11
N GLY A 339 -1.68 -16.97 23.81
CA GLY A 339 -2.52 -16.90 22.60
C GLY A 339 -1.72 -16.64 21.32
N PRO A 340 -2.36 -16.73 20.14
CA PRO A 340 -1.67 -16.70 18.86
C PRO A 340 -0.99 -15.37 18.57
N ASP A 341 0.28 -15.44 18.16
CA ASP A 341 1.12 -14.28 17.88
C ASP A 341 0.53 -13.45 16.73
N ILE A 342 0.26 -12.16 16.95
CA ILE A 342 -0.03 -11.27 15.83
C ILE A 342 1.28 -10.94 15.11
N ALA A 343 1.28 -11.07 13.77
CA ALA A 343 2.47 -10.74 13.00
C ALA A 343 2.60 -9.23 12.76
N TYR A 344 3.82 -8.71 12.71
CA TYR A 344 4.12 -7.31 12.43
C TYR A 344 5.47 -7.12 11.73
N ASP A 345 5.68 -5.93 11.16
CA ASP A 345 6.99 -5.42 10.73
C ASP A 345 7.28 -4.10 11.46
N ASP A 346 8.56 -3.81 11.71
CA ASP A 346 8.97 -2.48 12.17
C ASP A 346 8.77 -1.48 11.03
N VAL A 347 8.07 -0.37 11.29
CA VAL A 347 7.76 0.69 10.30
C VAL A 347 7.89 2.03 10.99
N ALA A 348 8.85 2.85 10.54
CA ALA A 348 9.14 4.13 11.17
C ALA A 348 7.95 5.10 11.06
N GLY A 349 7.66 5.83 12.15
CA GLY A 349 7.00 7.11 12.06
C GLY A 349 5.48 7.25 12.17
N THR A 350 4.67 6.27 12.59
CA THR A 350 3.27 6.60 13.03
C THR A 350 2.54 5.61 13.91
N ASP A 351 3.11 4.46 14.22
CA ASP A 351 2.34 3.42 14.87
C ASP A 351 2.56 3.50 16.37
N TYR A 352 1.52 3.81 17.13
CA TYR A 352 1.56 3.58 18.57
C TYR A 352 1.01 2.18 18.78
N ASP A 353 1.63 1.42 19.68
CA ASP A 353 0.97 0.27 20.27
C ASP A 353 0.47 0.71 21.64
N SER A 354 -0.85 0.78 21.79
CA SER A 354 -1.45 1.07 23.09
C SER A 354 -1.82 -0.25 23.75
N GLN A 355 -1.21 -0.54 24.90
CA GLN A 355 -1.38 -1.79 25.61
C GLN A 355 -2.19 -1.59 26.89
N ARG A 356 -3.12 -2.50 27.19
CA ARG A 356 -3.78 -2.55 28.50
C ARG A 356 -3.91 -3.99 28.97
N THR A 357 -3.40 -4.29 30.16
CA THR A 357 -3.59 -5.58 30.83
C THR A 357 -5.08 -5.74 31.21
N THR A 358 -5.74 -6.82 30.79
CA THR A 358 -7.12 -7.10 31.25
C THR A 358 -7.19 -7.65 32.68
N ASP A 359 -6.06 -8.10 33.25
CA ASP A 359 -5.98 -8.81 34.56
C ASP A 359 -6.03 -7.94 35.83
N GLY A 360 -6.37 -6.65 35.70
CA GLY A 360 -6.54 -5.76 36.86
C GLY A 360 -7.89 -5.03 36.94
N GLY A 361 -8.75 -5.16 35.92
CA GLY A 361 -9.90 -4.28 35.73
C GLY A 361 -11.27 -4.96 35.59
N GLY A 362 -11.34 -6.29 35.62
CA GLY A 362 -12.62 -7.02 35.45
C GLY A 362 -13.12 -7.09 33.99
N TRP A 363 -12.22 -6.98 33.02
CA TRP A 363 -12.54 -7.02 31.59
C TRP A 363 -12.55 -8.44 31.03
N SER A 364 -13.41 -8.67 30.04
CA SER A 364 -13.46 -9.93 29.28
C SER A 364 -12.70 -9.78 27.97
N TRP A 365 -11.96 -10.82 27.59
CA TRP A 365 -11.19 -10.88 26.33
C TRP A 365 -12.04 -10.71 25.06
N ASP A 366 -13.36 -10.88 25.15
CA ASP A 366 -14.31 -10.78 24.04
C ASP A 366 -14.98 -9.39 23.94
N THR A 367 -14.68 -8.48 24.88
CA THR A 367 -15.30 -7.17 24.99
C THR A 367 -14.25 -6.07 24.92
N PHE A 368 -14.30 -5.30 23.85
CA PHE A 368 -13.45 -4.13 23.64
C PHE A 368 -13.93 -2.95 24.51
N PRO A 369 -13.02 -2.23 25.21
CA PRO A 369 -13.38 -1.07 26.04
C PRO A 369 -13.84 0.13 25.20
N ASP A 370 -14.86 0.87 25.68
CA ASP A 370 -15.32 2.11 25.04
C ASP A 370 -15.61 3.18 26.12
N PRO A 371 -14.77 4.23 26.27
CA PRO A 371 -13.56 4.49 25.50
C PRO A 371 -12.44 3.49 25.82
N ALA A 372 -11.46 3.34 24.91
CA ALA A 372 -10.40 2.34 25.06
C ALA A 372 -9.51 2.55 26.30
N GLU A 373 -9.28 3.81 26.68
CA GLU A 373 -8.42 4.26 27.80
C GLU A 373 -7.09 3.48 27.88
N CYS A 374 -6.36 3.37 26.77
CA CYS A 374 -5.13 2.61 26.71
C CYS A 374 -3.91 3.50 26.92
N SER A 375 -3.19 3.30 28.02
CA SER A 375 -1.91 3.97 28.26
C SER A 375 -0.80 3.29 27.43
N GLY A 376 -0.43 3.87 26.29
CA GLY A 376 0.54 3.28 25.35
C GLY A 376 1.95 3.86 25.41
N SER A 377 2.94 2.99 25.21
CA SER A 377 4.29 3.33 24.77
C SER A 377 4.34 3.32 23.24
N ALA A 378 4.74 4.42 22.60
CA ALA A 378 4.85 4.49 21.15
C ALA A 378 5.88 3.46 20.64
N SER A 379 5.47 2.52 19.78
CA SER A 379 6.36 1.54 19.16
C SER A 379 6.07 1.43 17.67
N GLU A 380 7.08 1.70 16.85
CA GLU A 380 7.04 1.76 15.39
C GLU A 380 6.77 0.39 14.73
N ARG A 381 5.54 -0.12 14.86
CA ARG A 381 5.11 -1.47 14.42
C ARG A 381 3.85 -1.41 13.54
N LYS A 382 3.91 -1.97 12.34
CA LYS A 382 2.74 -2.19 11.50
C LYS A 382 2.21 -3.61 11.66
N LEU A 383 1.05 -3.76 12.30
CA LEU A 383 0.41 -5.06 12.52
C LEU A 383 -0.15 -5.62 11.20
N SER A 384 -0.18 -6.95 11.09
CA SER A 384 -0.69 -7.69 9.94
C SER A 384 -2.21 -7.77 9.97
N ILE A 385 -2.85 -6.60 10.01
CA ILE A 385 -4.30 -6.45 9.94
C ILE A 385 -4.62 -5.62 8.69
N TYR A 386 -5.68 -6.00 8.00
CA TYR A 386 -6.28 -5.18 6.95
C TYR A 386 -7.78 -5.40 6.90
N PHE A 387 -8.44 -4.59 6.09
CA PHE A 387 -9.89 -4.58 5.98
C PHE A 387 -10.32 -4.69 4.52
N ASP A 388 -11.50 -5.27 4.31
CA ASP A 388 -12.21 -5.14 3.04
C ASP A 388 -13.21 -4.00 3.16
N TYR A 389 -13.34 -3.20 2.11
CA TYR A 389 -14.31 -2.11 2.09
C TYR A 389 -14.93 -1.92 0.71
N THR A 390 -16.19 -1.50 0.71
CA THR A 390 -16.84 -1.01 -0.50
C THR A 390 -16.72 0.51 -0.53
N ALA A 391 -16.10 1.04 -1.58
CA ALA A 391 -15.99 2.49 -1.72
C ALA A 391 -17.38 3.11 -1.88
N SER A 392 -17.62 4.22 -1.18
CA SER A 392 -18.77 5.07 -1.46
C SER A 392 -18.66 5.51 -2.92
N GLY A 393 -19.65 5.17 -3.76
CA GLY A 393 -19.62 5.34 -5.23
C GLY A 393 -19.62 6.78 -5.76
N GLY A 394 -18.92 7.69 -5.08
CA GLY A 394 -18.79 9.08 -5.45
C GLY A 394 -17.54 9.38 -6.26
N VAL A 395 -17.63 10.38 -7.15
CA VAL A 395 -16.53 10.90 -7.97
C VAL A 395 -15.84 12.01 -7.19
N THR A 396 -14.54 11.86 -6.90
CA THR A 396 -13.72 12.92 -6.28
C THR A 396 -12.62 13.35 -7.25
N VAL A 397 -12.49 14.65 -7.52
CA VAL A 397 -11.45 15.22 -8.39
C VAL A 397 -10.62 16.24 -7.60
N THR A 398 -9.31 15.98 -7.45
CA THR A 398 -8.38 16.78 -6.61
C THR A 398 -7.03 16.98 -7.31
N PRO A 399 -6.83 18.07 -8.08
CA PRO A 399 -5.57 18.36 -8.76
C PRO A 399 -4.85 19.64 -8.26
N ASP A 400 -3.50 19.62 -8.31
CA ASP A 400 -2.59 20.69 -7.81
C ASP A 400 -1.78 21.49 -8.88
N PRO A 401 -2.24 21.74 -10.12
CA PRO A 401 -1.44 22.52 -11.10
C PRO A 401 -1.53 24.05 -10.89
N ILE A 402 -0.65 24.84 -11.50
CA ILE A 402 -0.72 26.32 -11.45
C ILE A 402 -2.04 26.87 -12.06
N SER A 403 -2.61 26.17 -13.04
CA SER A 403 -3.91 26.46 -13.66
C SER A 403 -4.63 25.14 -13.94
N PHE A 404 -5.90 25.02 -13.54
CA PHE A 404 -6.69 23.81 -13.74
C PHE A 404 -7.98 24.09 -14.52
N VAL A 405 -8.33 23.18 -15.44
CA VAL A 405 -9.64 23.12 -16.10
C VAL A 405 -10.24 21.74 -15.85
N ALA A 406 -11.27 21.66 -15.01
CA ALA A 406 -12.03 20.43 -14.78
C ALA A 406 -13.24 20.39 -15.72
N ARG A 407 -13.42 19.26 -16.39
CA ARG A 407 -14.67 18.91 -17.08
C ARG A 407 -15.09 17.50 -16.69
N THR A 408 -16.34 17.32 -16.28
CA THR A 408 -16.93 15.99 -16.10
C THR A 408 -17.84 15.68 -17.30
N ASP A 409 -17.51 14.67 -18.09
CA ASP A 409 -18.28 14.28 -19.27
C ASP A 409 -19.47 13.36 -18.91
N GLU A 410 -20.61 13.61 -19.56
CA GLU A 410 -21.99 13.09 -19.43
C GLU A 410 -22.19 11.61 -18.99
N PRO A 411 -22.38 11.30 -17.69
CA PRO A 411 -22.92 10.02 -17.25
C PRO A 411 -24.45 10.08 -17.11
N THR A 412 -25.17 9.06 -17.60
CA THR A 412 -26.64 9.03 -17.53
C THR A 412 -27.18 8.94 -16.09
N VAL A 413 -26.49 8.24 -15.18
CA VAL A 413 -26.90 8.09 -13.77
C VAL A 413 -25.67 8.00 -12.85
N ILE A 414 -25.60 8.85 -11.81
CA ILE A 414 -24.59 8.78 -10.74
C ILE A 414 -25.25 8.25 -9.47
N LYS A 415 -24.66 7.23 -8.83
CA LYS A 415 -25.19 6.57 -7.61
C LYS A 415 -24.48 6.97 -6.31
N GLY A 416 -23.65 8.01 -6.34
CA GLY A 416 -22.93 8.53 -5.18
C GLY A 416 -22.76 10.05 -5.25
N SER A 417 -21.95 10.60 -4.35
CA SER A 417 -21.68 12.03 -4.28
C SER A 417 -20.66 12.47 -5.34
N ILE A 418 -20.74 13.71 -5.80
CA ILE A 418 -19.68 14.31 -6.63
C ILE A 418 -18.97 15.33 -5.75
N THR A 419 -17.66 15.21 -5.57
CA THR A 419 -16.85 16.17 -4.81
C THR A 419 -15.73 16.71 -5.68
N VAL A 420 -15.55 18.03 -5.72
CA VAL A 420 -14.49 18.67 -6.51
C VAL A 420 -13.71 19.68 -5.65
N THR A 421 -12.40 19.45 -5.48
CA THR A 421 -11.51 20.15 -4.52
C THR A 421 -10.16 20.58 -5.14
N PRO A 422 -10.11 21.54 -6.06
CA PRO A 422 -8.84 21.98 -6.66
C PRO A 422 -8.07 22.98 -5.77
N ALA A 423 -6.73 22.85 -5.75
CA ALA A 423 -5.79 23.72 -5.01
C ALA A 423 -4.89 24.57 -5.94
N SER A 424 -5.31 24.80 -7.20
CA SER A 424 -4.55 25.55 -8.21
C SER A 424 -4.53 27.07 -7.95
N ILE A 425 -3.66 27.87 -8.59
CA ILE A 425 -3.74 29.35 -8.46
C ILE A 425 -5.00 29.89 -9.16
N SER A 426 -5.37 29.29 -10.29
CA SER A 426 -6.56 29.63 -11.08
C SER A 426 -7.30 28.37 -11.51
N THR A 427 -8.61 28.34 -11.32
CA THR A 427 -9.45 27.16 -11.59
C THR A 427 -10.66 27.53 -12.45
N VAL A 428 -10.89 26.77 -13.52
CA VAL A 428 -12.17 26.74 -14.25
C VAL A 428 -12.80 25.36 -14.07
N MET A 429 -14.03 25.29 -13.56
CA MET A 429 -14.75 24.03 -13.41
C MET A 429 -16.05 24.06 -14.20
N ARG A 430 -16.26 22.99 -14.97
CA ARG A 430 -17.52 22.74 -15.65
C ARG A 430 -18.01 21.33 -15.36
N THR A 431 -19.23 21.22 -14.85
CA THR A 431 -19.93 19.94 -14.74
C THR A 431 -20.98 19.90 -15.85
N ASP A 432 -20.92 18.95 -16.79
CA ASP A 432 -21.97 18.77 -17.81
C ASP A 432 -23.21 18.03 -17.24
N ASP A 433 -24.33 17.99 -17.97
CA ASP A 433 -25.69 17.65 -17.51
C ASP A 433 -25.95 16.13 -17.32
N PRO A 434 -25.88 15.53 -16.11
CA PRO A 434 -26.32 14.15 -15.91
C PRO A 434 -27.86 14.08 -15.81
N THR A 435 -28.47 12.96 -16.25
CA THR A 435 -29.93 12.80 -16.14
C THR A 435 -30.38 12.62 -14.68
N VAL A 436 -29.65 11.86 -13.86
CA VAL A 436 -29.99 11.62 -12.44
C VAL A 436 -28.74 11.52 -11.56
N VAL A 437 -28.71 12.25 -10.44
CA VAL A 437 -27.71 12.10 -9.37
C VAL A 437 -28.40 11.58 -8.11
N LYS A 438 -27.95 10.44 -7.57
CA LYS A 438 -28.40 9.87 -6.29
C LYS A 438 -27.28 9.98 -5.25
N GLY A 439 -27.01 11.22 -4.82
CA GLY A 439 -25.98 11.62 -3.88
C GLY A 439 -25.87 13.15 -3.83
N SER A 440 -25.07 13.67 -2.90
CA SER A 440 -24.79 15.11 -2.82
C SER A 440 -23.75 15.56 -3.84
N VAL A 441 -23.89 16.75 -4.39
CA VAL A 441 -22.85 17.41 -5.20
C VAL A 441 -22.20 18.47 -4.33
N SER A 442 -20.89 18.37 -4.11
CA SER A 442 -20.10 19.28 -3.30
C SER A 442 -18.94 19.84 -4.11
N VAL A 443 -18.74 21.15 -4.06
CA VAL A 443 -17.66 21.83 -4.79
C VAL A 443 -16.97 22.81 -3.84
N THR A 444 -15.71 22.53 -3.49
CA THR A 444 -14.91 23.22 -2.46
C THR A 444 -13.50 23.57 -2.98
N PRO A 445 -13.37 24.50 -3.93
CA PRO A 445 -12.08 24.92 -4.47
C PRO A 445 -11.35 25.89 -3.51
N ASP A 446 -10.02 25.79 -3.42
CA ASP A 446 -9.10 26.68 -2.67
C ASP A 446 -8.06 27.45 -3.56
N PRO A 447 -8.44 28.06 -4.71
CA PRO A 447 -7.52 28.82 -5.54
C PRO A 447 -7.61 30.34 -5.31
N VAL A 448 -6.66 31.12 -5.84
CA VAL A 448 -6.77 32.59 -5.86
C VAL A 448 -7.96 33.07 -6.71
N SER A 449 -8.28 32.39 -7.80
CA SER A 449 -9.42 32.73 -8.67
C SER A 449 -10.18 31.48 -9.14
N VAL A 450 -11.50 31.51 -9.06
CA VAL A 450 -12.41 30.45 -9.51
C VAL A 450 -13.43 30.95 -10.54
N VAL A 451 -13.64 30.18 -11.60
CA VAL A 451 -14.87 30.21 -12.42
C VAL A 451 -15.54 28.85 -12.36
N MET A 452 -16.81 28.78 -11.93
CA MET A 452 -17.60 27.55 -11.90
C MET A 452 -18.86 27.66 -12.75
N SER A 453 -19.15 26.59 -13.49
CA SER A 453 -20.44 26.36 -14.14
C SER A 453 -20.90 24.93 -13.85
N THR A 454 -22.05 24.76 -13.19
CA THR A 454 -22.69 23.44 -13.09
C THR A 454 -23.80 23.34 -14.14
N GLY A 455 -23.92 22.20 -14.79
CA GLY A 455 -24.97 21.91 -15.78
C GLY A 455 -26.37 21.78 -15.18
N ASP A 456 -27.32 21.37 -16.02
CA ASP A 456 -28.78 21.28 -15.78
C ASP A 456 -29.26 19.83 -15.52
N PRO A 457 -29.00 19.22 -14.35
CA PRO A 457 -29.44 17.85 -14.10
C PRO A 457 -30.96 17.75 -13.90
N VAL A 458 -31.60 16.74 -14.50
CA VAL A 458 -33.07 16.60 -14.39
C VAL A 458 -33.50 16.30 -12.95
N VAL A 459 -32.80 15.40 -12.25
CA VAL A 459 -33.12 15.05 -10.85
C VAL A 459 -31.84 14.90 -10.01
N VAL A 460 -31.79 15.63 -8.88
CA VAL A 460 -30.80 15.44 -7.81
C VAL A 460 -31.51 14.88 -6.57
N VAL A 461 -31.06 13.73 -6.09
CA VAL A 461 -31.51 13.11 -4.83
C VAL A 461 -30.34 13.18 -3.84
N GLY A 462 -30.25 14.30 -3.13
CA GLY A 462 -29.11 14.72 -2.31
C GLY A 462 -29.03 16.25 -2.20
N SER A 463 -28.04 16.77 -1.48
CA SER A 463 -27.84 18.23 -1.37
C SER A 463 -26.83 18.73 -2.40
N LEU A 464 -27.03 19.94 -2.93
CA LEU A 464 -26.04 20.68 -3.71
C LEU A 464 -25.35 21.68 -2.78
N SER A 465 -24.03 21.58 -2.61
CA SER A 465 -23.23 22.47 -1.77
C SER A 465 -22.05 23.03 -2.56
N ILE A 466 -21.89 24.36 -2.53
CA ILE A 466 -20.81 25.06 -3.22
C ILE A 466 -20.17 26.03 -2.21
N THR A 467 -18.90 25.78 -1.86
CA THR A 467 -18.16 26.41 -0.75
C THR A 467 -16.72 26.74 -1.17
N PRO A 468 -16.52 27.63 -2.16
CA PRO A 468 -15.18 28.04 -2.56
C PRO A 468 -14.54 28.94 -1.48
N ASP A 469 -13.26 28.73 -1.22
CA ASP A 469 -12.39 29.58 -0.40
C ASP A 469 -11.37 30.24 -1.33
N ALA A 470 -11.75 31.33 -1.97
CA ALA A 470 -10.98 31.91 -3.06
C ALA A 470 -11.04 33.43 -3.07
N VAL A 471 -9.94 34.11 -3.40
CA VAL A 471 -9.93 35.59 -3.43
C VAL A 471 -11.00 36.16 -4.38
N SER A 472 -11.23 35.51 -5.53
CA SER A 472 -12.28 35.90 -6.48
C SER A 472 -13.06 34.69 -7.01
N VAL A 473 -14.39 34.79 -7.01
CA VAL A 473 -15.30 33.72 -7.42
C VAL A 473 -16.34 34.22 -8.43
N VAL A 474 -16.49 33.49 -9.54
CA VAL A 474 -17.64 33.61 -10.45
C VAL A 474 -18.35 32.27 -10.54
N MET A 475 -19.64 32.23 -10.23
CA MET A 475 -20.44 31.01 -10.21
C MET A 475 -21.71 31.17 -11.05
N SER A 476 -21.97 30.15 -11.87
CA SER A 476 -23.26 29.94 -12.53
C SER A 476 -23.73 28.52 -12.22
N THR A 477 -24.90 28.38 -11.60
CA THR A 477 -25.54 27.06 -11.45
C THR A 477 -26.66 26.90 -12.47
N GLY A 478 -26.74 25.73 -13.10
CA GLY A 478 -27.81 25.36 -14.04
C GLY A 478 -29.22 25.23 -13.42
N ASP A 479 -30.20 24.84 -14.24
CA ASP A 479 -31.65 24.78 -14.01
C ASP A 479 -32.16 23.33 -13.71
N PRO A 480 -31.93 22.75 -12.51
CA PRO A 480 -32.38 21.39 -12.25
C PRO A 480 -33.90 21.29 -12.08
N THR A 481 -34.55 20.30 -12.71
CA THR A 481 -36.02 20.18 -12.60
C THR A 481 -36.46 19.80 -11.18
N VAL A 482 -35.79 18.86 -10.51
CA VAL A 482 -36.12 18.44 -9.13
C VAL A 482 -34.87 18.25 -8.28
N VAL A 483 -34.83 18.90 -7.11
CA VAL A 483 -33.85 18.69 -6.05
C VAL A 483 -34.55 18.14 -4.81
N VAL A 484 -34.21 16.89 -4.46
CA VAL A 484 -34.65 16.21 -3.23
C VAL A 484 -33.54 16.36 -2.18
N GLY A 485 -33.42 17.56 -1.61
CA GLY A 485 -32.38 17.97 -0.66
C GLY A 485 -32.28 19.49 -0.56
N SER A 486 -31.21 20.01 0.05
CA SER A 486 -30.96 21.46 0.14
C SER A 486 -29.96 21.92 -0.91
N ILE A 487 -30.09 23.17 -1.35
CA ILE A 487 -29.09 23.91 -2.11
C ILE A 487 -28.41 24.89 -1.16
N SER A 488 -27.09 24.85 -1.05
CA SER A 488 -26.30 25.72 -0.19
C SER A 488 -25.11 26.29 -0.99
N ILE A 489 -25.01 27.61 -1.06
CA ILE A 489 -23.94 28.33 -1.75
C ILE A 489 -23.35 29.33 -0.76
N THR A 490 -22.14 29.08 -0.27
CA THR A 490 -21.50 29.87 0.80
C THR A 490 -20.02 30.09 0.47
N PRO A 491 -19.71 30.93 -0.54
CA PRO A 491 -18.33 31.27 -0.85
C PRO A 491 -17.73 32.13 0.26
N ASP A 492 -16.50 31.82 0.66
CA ASP A 492 -15.65 32.66 1.52
C ASP A 492 -14.63 33.35 0.61
N ALA A 493 -15.05 34.46 0.01
CA ALA A 493 -14.31 35.09 -1.08
C ALA A 493 -14.25 36.59 -0.93
N ILE A 494 -13.11 37.23 -1.20
CA ILE A 494 -13.03 38.71 -1.15
C ILE A 494 -14.03 39.33 -2.13
N SER A 495 -14.21 38.73 -3.32
CA SER A 495 -15.25 39.13 -4.28
C SER A 495 -15.99 37.93 -4.89
N CYS A 496 -17.33 37.99 -4.92
CA CYS A 496 -18.17 36.99 -5.59
C CYS A 496 -19.17 37.57 -6.60
N VAL A 497 -19.39 36.82 -7.67
CA VAL A 497 -20.56 36.94 -8.55
C VAL A 497 -21.25 35.58 -8.60
N ILE A 498 -22.53 35.54 -8.24
CA ILE A 498 -23.33 34.31 -8.16
C ILE A 498 -24.58 34.49 -9.01
N THR A 499 -24.77 33.61 -9.99
CA THR A 499 -26.01 33.47 -10.74
C THR A 499 -26.55 32.07 -10.52
N THR A 500 -27.78 31.95 -10.04
CA THR A 500 -28.45 30.65 -9.91
C THR A 500 -29.61 30.52 -10.88
N GLY A 501 -29.67 29.38 -11.57
CA GLY A 501 -30.80 28.97 -12.41
C GLY A 501 -32.14 28.73 -11.66
N ASP A 502 -33.16 28.31 -12.41
CA ASP A 502 -34.59 28.18 -12.04
C ASP A 502 -35.01 26.74 -11.68
N PRO A 503 -34.77 26.21 -10.47
CA PRO A 503 -35.25 24.88 -10.13
C PRO A 503 -36.78 24.80 -10.08
N THR A 504 -37.40 23.76 -10.64
CA THR A 504 -38.87 23.65 -10.54
C THR A 504 -39.31 23.23 -9.13
N VAL A 505 -38.60 22.29 -8.48
CA VAL A 505 -38.91 21.81 -7.12
C VAL A 505 -37.65 21.63 -6.29
N VAL A 506 -37.61 22.23 -5.10
CA VAL A 506 -36.63 22.00 -4.03
C VAL A 506 -37.36 21.53 -2.78
N THR A 507 -37.17 20.28 -2.37
CA THR A 507 -37.88 19.76 -1.19
C THR A 507 -37.22 20.15 0.14
N GLY A 508 -35.99 20.65 0.10
CA GLY A 508 -35.25 21.20 1.26
C GLY A 508 -35.13 22.73 1.23
N SER A 509 -34.03 23.25 1.77
CA SER A 509 -33.76 24.69 1.84
C SER A 509 -32.91 25.18 0.67
N LEU A 510 -33.13 26.42 0.22
CA LEU A 510 -32.21 27.19 -0.62
C LEU A 510 -31.52 28.22 0.26
N THR A 511 -30.20 28.10 0.41
CA THR A 511 -29.37 28.99 1.24
C THR A 511 -28.24 29.57 0.41
N ILE A 512 -28.16 30.89 0.32
CA ILE A 512 -27.08 31.62 -0.34
C ILE A 512 -26.54 32.63 0.65
N THR A 513 -25.36 32.37 1.19
CA THR A 513 -24.74 33.20 2.24
C THR A 513 -23.24 33.35 1.97
N PRO A 514 -22.84 34.12 0.93
CA PRO A 514 -21.46 34.54 0.76
C PRO A 514 -20.94 35.27 2.00
N ASP A 515 -19.70 35.00 2.40
CA ASP A 515 -18.95 35.82 3.35
C ASP A 515 -17.94 36.66 2.56
N ALA A 516 -18.47 37.54 1.71
CA ALA A 516 -17.66 38.31 0.77
C ALA A 516 -17.65 39.80 1.08
N ILE A 517 -16.49 40.41 0.91
CA ILE A 517 -16.35 41.88 1.03
C ILE A 517 -17.17 42.59 -0.06
N SER A 518 -17.26 41.99 -1.25
CA SER A 518 -18.07 42.48 -2.37
C SER A 518 -18.78 41.32 -3.07
N CYS A 519 -20.11 41.24 -2.96
CA CYS A 519 -20.89 40.24 -3.69
C CYS A 519 -21.99 40.83 -4.58
N VAL A 520 -22.19 40.19 -5.74
CA VAL A 520 -23.36 40.36 -6.60
C VAL A 520 -24.07 39.01 -6.68
N ILE A 521 -25.34 38.98 -6.30
CA ILE A 521 -26.16 37.76 -6.31
C ILE A 521 -27.39 37.99 -7.20
N GLU A 522 -27.57 37.13 -8.19
CA GLU A 522 -28.79 37.01 -8.98
C GLU A 522 -29.40 35.63 -8.70
N VAL A 523 -30.59 35.63 -8.09
CA VAL A 523 -31.32 34.41 -7.71
C VAL A 523 -32.67 34.41 -8.40
N VAL A 524 -32.93 33.39 -9.19
CA VAL A 524 -34.29 33.10 -9.63
C VAL A 524 -34.91 32.06 -8.72
N GLN A 525 -36.12 32.34 -8.22
CA GLN A 525 -36.75 31.50 -7.21
C GLN A 525 -37.40 30.26 -7.82
N PRO A 526 -37.28 29.10 -7.14
CA PRO A 526 -37.99 27.91 -7.56
C PRO A 526 -39.51 28.02 -7.44
N THR A 527 -40.23 27.22 -8.24
CA THR A 527 -41.69 27.16 -8.19
C THR A 527 -42.19 26.56 -6.86
N VAL A 528 -41.45 25.60 -6.31
CA VAL A 528 -41.73 24.96 -5.01
C VAL A 528 -40.45 24.87 -4.19
N VAL A 529 -40.43 25.48 -3.00
CA VAL A 529 -39.31 25.43 -2.04
C VAL A 529 -39.79 25.48 -0.61
N GLN A 530 -39.13 24.76 0.30
CA GLN A 530 -39.53 24.73 1.70
C GLN A 530 -39.13 26.02 2.43
N ASN A 531 -37.87 26.46 2.28
CA ASN A 531 -37.31 27.67 2.89
C ASN A 531 -36.29 28.33 1.95
N VAL A 532 -36.25 29.66 1.91
CA VAL A 532 -35.26 30.44 1.14
C VAL A 532 -34.57 31.43 2.09
N LEU A 533 -33.24 31.41 2.11
CA LEU A 533 -32.39 32.39 2.81
C LEU A 533 -31.33 32.90 1.83
N VAL A 534 -31.32 34.22 1.60
CA VAL A 534 -30.30 34.90 0.80
C VAL A 534 -29.78 36.06 1.65
N THR A 535 -28.50 36.03 2.00
CA THR A 535 -27.81 37.14 2.69
C THR A 535 -26.66 37.63 1.81
N PRO A 536 -26.54 38.94 1.58
CA PRO A 536 -25.41 39.51 0.84
C PRO A 536 -24.11 39.43 1.61
#